data_AF-A0A932X0C8-F1
#
_entry.id   AF-A0A932X0C8-F1
#
_cell.length_a   1.000
_cell.length_b   1.000
_cell.length_c   1.000
_cell.angle_alpha   90.00
_cell.angle_beta   90.00
_cell.angle_gamma   90.00
#
_symmetry.space_group_name_H-M   'P 1'
#
loop_
_entity.id
_entity.type
_entity.pdbx_description
1 polymer ?
#
loop_
_entity_poly.entity_id
_entity_poly.type
_entity_poly.pdbx_seq_one_letter_code
_entity_poly.pdbx_strand_id
1 'polypeptide(L)'
;MGEARYTTLIRQGYLEFPSRLRRGRVYRLDSSGNLSCRDPGQSTSSTTLCIQSTEPVPRADVLALRYLMVTADEPGLLATANPVRFSLRAITIAIYRDARERYGGLGAFLYTLGVLGLFLAALAVEGASAVGLLSACPVVGLILCVLAAPVAVLGFVLVLAGLADLWMLVVGGICRLWGSDAAPLPEGVGPLEDG
;
A
#
# COMPACT_ATOMS: atom_id res chain seq x y z
N MET A 1 10.65 -26.86 -12.83
CA MET A 1 9.19 -26.78 -13.10
C MET A 1 8.85 -27.89 -14.09
N GLY A 2 7.83 -28.71 -13.85
CA GLY A 2 7.50 -29.79 -14.79
C GLY A 2 6.86 -29.26 -16.08
N GLU A 3 7.11 -29.93 -17.20
CA GLU A 3 6.65 -29.52 -18.54
C GLU A 3 5.14 -29.30 -18.62
N ALA A 4 4.34 -30.20 -18.03
CA ALA A 4 2.88 -30.05 -17.98
C ALA A 4 2.42 -28.75 -17.28
N ARG A 5 3.10 -28.35 -16.20
CA ARG A 5 2.78 -27.10 -15.48
C ARG A 5 3.16 -25.87 -16.30
N TYR A 6 4.26 -25.95 -17.04
CA TYR A 6 4.68 -24.91 -17.94
C TYR A 6 3.67 -24.73 -19.08
N THR A 7 3.20 -25.82 -19.68
CA THR A 7 2.15 -25.78 -20.71
C THR A 7 0.85 -25.17 -20.19
N THR A 8 0.44 -25.50 -18.96
CA THR A 8 -0.72 -24.87 -18.31
C THR A 8 -0.52 -23.37 -18.13
N LEU A 9 0.66 -22.94 -17.64
CA LEU A 9 0.99 -21.52 -17.49
C LEU A 9 0.90 -20.77 -18.83
N ILE A 10 1.44 -21.34 -19.91
CA ILE A 10 1.39 -20.73 -21.24
C ILE A 10 -0.06 -20.67 -21.77
N ARG A 11 -0.85 -21.73 -21.55
CA ARG A 11 -2.23 -21.81 -22.04
C ARG A 11 -3.21 -20.92 -21.28
N GLN A 12 -3.08 -20.85 -19.95
CA GLN A 12 -4.00 -20.12 -19.08
C GLN A 12 -3.52 -18.70 -18.75
N GLY A 13 -2.24 -18.42 -18.96
CA GLY A 13 -1.59 -17.17 -18.56
C GLY A 13 -1.23 -17.08 -17.07
N TYR A 14 -1.59 -18.10 -16.29
CA TYR A 14 -1.28 -18.19 -14.86
C TYR A 14 -1.24 -19.64 -14.39
N LEU A 15 -0.68 -19.85 -13.19
CA LEU A 15 -0.63 -21.12 -12.51
C LEU A 15 -0.99 -20.92 -11.03
N GLU A 16 -1.89 -21.76 -10.51
CA GLU A 16 -2.34 -21.69 -9.11
C GLU A 16 -1.78 -22.84 -8.27
N PHE A 17 -1.48 -22.54 -7.00
CA PHE A 17 -0.94 -23.51 -6.05
C PHE A 17 -1.53 -23.28 -4.66
N PRO A 18 -1.91 -24.34 -3.93
CA PRO A 18 -2.30 -24.20 -2.53
C PRO A 18 -1.07 -23.89 -1.67
N SER A 19 -1.27 -23.06 -0.65
CA SER A 19 -0.30 -22.86 0.43
C SER A 19 -0.12 -24.14 1.24
N ARG A 20 1.12 -24.42 1.65
CA ARG A 20 1.47 -25.52 2.56
C ARG A 20 1.37 -25.09 4.02
N LEU A 21 1.64 -23.82 4.31
CA LEU A 21 1.62 -23.27 5.66
C LEU A 21 0.24 -22.81 6.13
N ARG A 22 -0.59 -22.29 5.22
CA ARG A 22 -1.89 -21.67 5.54
C ARG A 22 -3.02 -22.35 4.78
N ARG A 23 -3.84 -23.10 5.51
CA ARG A 23 -4.99 -23.81 4.93
C ARG A 23 -5.95 -22.83 4.24
N GLY A 24 -6.28 -23.12 2.98
CA GLY A 24 -7.21 -22.33 2.17
C GLY A 24 -6.59 -21.12 1.48
N ARG A 25 -5.32 -20.79 1.71
CA ARG A 25 -4.60 -19.79 0.91
C ARG A 25 -4.20 -20.40 -0.43
N VAL A 26 -4.41 -19.65 -1.51
CA VAL A 26 -3.99 -20.03 -2.86
C VAL A 26 -3.05 -18.96 -3.41
N TYR A 27 -1.90 -19.39 -3.94
CA TYR A 27 -0.96 -18.57 -4.68
C TYR A 27 -1.27 -18.64 -6.16
N ARG A 28 -1.10 -17.52 -6.86
CA ARG A 28 -1.22 -17.41 -8.31
C ARG A 28 0.03 -16.76 -8.87
N LEU A 29 0.70 -17.47 -9.77
CA LEU A 29 1.86 -17.00 -10.52
C LEU A 29 1.42 -16.73 -11.96
N ASP A 30 1.56 -15.50 -12.44
CA ASP A 30 1.23 -15.14 -13.82
C ASP A 30 2.42 -15.32 -14.78
N SER A 31 2.19 -15.22 -16.08
CA SER A 31 3.22 -15.31 -17.14
C SER A 31 4.20 -14.12 -17.16
N SER A 32 3.93 -13.05 -16.43
CA SER A 32 4.89 -11.96 -16.17
C SER A 32 5.77 -12.21 -14.95
N GLY A 33 5.50 -13.29 -14.23
CA GLY A 33 6.20 -13.67 -13.02
C GLY A 33 5.54 -13.15 -11.75
N ASN A 34 4.52 -12.28 -11.80
CA ASN A 34 3.94 -11.73 -10.58
C ASN A 34 3.32 -12.83 -9.74
N LEU A 35 3.67 -12.82 -8.46
CA LEU A 35 3.13 -13.72 -7.48
C LEU A 35 2.05 -12.98 -6.70
N SER A 36 0.87 -13.56 -6.60
CA SER A 36 -0.21 -13.05 -5.76
C SER A 36 -0.75 -14.15 -4.88
N CYS A 37 -1.33 -13.79 -3.74
CA CYS A 37 -1.99 -14.72 -2.84
C CYS A 37 -3.42 -14.28 -2.54
N ARG A 38 -4.29 -15.26 -2.38
CA ARG A 38 -5.68 -15.09 -1.95
C ARG A 38 -5.86 -15.89 -0.66
N ASP A 39 -6.24 -15.20 0.40
CA ASP A 39 -6.59 -15.82 1.68
C ASP A 39 -8.06 -16.31 1.65
N PRO A 40 -8.39 -17.36 2.41
CA PRO A 40 -9.76 -17.84 2.51
C PRO A 40 -10.66 -16.72 3.06
N GLY A 41 -11.79 -16.49 2.40
CA GLY A 41 -12.74 -15.42 2.76
C GLY A 41 -12.50 -14.07 2.07
N GLN A 42 -11.42 -13.89 1.32
CA GLN A 42 -11.25 -12.71 0.45
C GLN A 42 -11.80 -13.01 -0.96
N SER A 43 -12.97 -12.45 -1.28
CA SER A 43 -13.64 -12.65 -2.57
C SER A 43 -13.05 -11.83 -3.72
N THR A 44 -12.44 -10.67 -3.44
CA THR A 44 -12.10 -9.68 -4.48
C THR A 44 -10.66 -9.18 -4.47
N SER A 45 -9.91 -9.35 -3.38
CA SER A 45 -8.58 -8.74 -3.22
C SER A 45 -7.47 -9.78 -3.25
N SER A 46 -6.78 -9.95 -4.38
CA SER A 46 -5.50 -10.69 -4.39
C SER A 46 -4.39 -9.78 -3.88
N THR A 47 -3.68 -10.19 -2.83
CA THR A 47 -2.50 -9.46 -2.35
C THR A 47 -1.33 -9.84 -3.25
N THR A 48 -0.65 -8.87 -3.85
CA THR A 48 0.54 -9.12 -4.67
C THR A 48 1.74 -9.27 -3.75
N LEU A 49 2.55 -10.29 -3.96
CA LEU A 49 3.79 -10.55 -3.23
C LEU A 49 4.96 -10.09 -4.09
N CYS A 50 5.52 -8.94 -3.73
CA CYS A 50 6.66 -8.38 -4.44
C CYS A 50 7.95 -8.96 -3.87
N ILE A 51 8.71 -9.64 -4.74
CA ILE A 51 10.05 -10.16 -4.45
C ILE A 51 10.96 -9.60 -5.51
N GLN A 52 11.91 -8.77 -5.08
CA GLN A 52 12.89 -8.17 -5.96
C GLN A 52 14.18 -8.98 -5.86
N SER A 53 14.69 -9.42 -7.00
CA SER A 53 16.02 -10.02 -7.07
C SER A 53 17.06 -8.92 -6.89
N THR A 54 18.14 -9.21 -6.17
CA THR A 54 19.30 -8.33 -6.04
C THR A 54 20.10 -8.27 -7.35
N GLU A 55 20.00 -9.33 -8.17
CA GLU A 55 20.70 -9.45 -9.45
C GLU A 55 19.70 -9.53 -10.61
N PRO A 56 20.09 -9.11 -11.82
CA PRO A 56 19.23 -9.25 -13.00
C PRO A 56 19.08 -10.73 -13.36
N VAL A 57 17.85 -11.25 -13.26
CA VAL A 57 17.53 -12.64 -13.58
C VAL A 57 16.68 -12.68 -14.87
N PRO A 58 16.99 -13.57 -15.82
CA PRO A 58 16.15 -13.76 -17.00
C PRO A 58 14.69 -14.07 -16.63
N ARG A 59 13.75 -13.57 -17.42
CA ARG A 59 12.32 -13.69 -17.11
C ARG A 59 11.84 -15.15 -16.93
N ALA A 60 12.39 -16.08 -17.71
CA ALA A 60 12.08 -17.51 -17.58
C ALA A 60 12.52 -18.07 -16.22
N ASP A 61 13.69 -17.64 -15.73
CA ASP A 61 14.25 -18.07 -14.46
C ASP A 61 13.49 -17.45 -13.28
N VAL A 62 12.98 -16.21 -13.42
CA VAL A 62 12.12 -15.58 -12.42
C VAL A 62 10.87 -16.43 -12.14
N LEU A 63 10.25 -17.01 -13.17
CA LEU A 63 9.09 -17.88 -13.02
C LEU A 63 9.45 -19.16 -12.27
N ALA A 64 10.54 -19.82 -12.67
CA ALA A 64 11.00 -21.04 -12.02
C ALA A 64 11.39 -20.80 -10.56
N LEU A 65 12.09 -19.69 -10.28
CA LEU A 65 12.54 -19.31 -8.95
C LEU A 65 11.35 -18.98 -8.05
N ARG A 66 10.39 -18.16 -8.49
CA ARG A 66 9.17 -17.85 -7.72
C ARG A 66 8.32 -19.10 -7.48
N TYR A 67 8.23 -19.99 -8.46
CA TYR A 67 7.59 -21.30 -8.29
C TYR A 67 8.29 -22.15 -7.21
N LEU A 68 9.62 -22.20 -7.23
CA LEU A 68 10.40 -22.93 -6.23
C LEU A 68 10.27 -22.29 -4.85
N MET A 69 10.27 -20.97 -4.73
CA MET A 69 10.04 -20.29 -3.44
C MET A 69 8.68 -20.69 -2.85
N VAL A 70 7.60 -20.64 -3.64
CA VAL A 70 6.27 -21.04 -3.14
C VAL A 70 6.21 -22.52 -2.78
N THR A 71 6.83 -23.39 -3.58
CA THR A 71 6.68 -24.85 -3.45
C THR A 71 7.77 -25.53 -2.63
N ALA A 72 8.89 -24.89 -2.34
CA ALA A 72 9.98 -25.48 -1.58
C ALA A 72 10.27 -24.71 -0.29
N ASP A 73 10.14 -23.38 -0.30
CA ASP A 73 10.46 -22.50 0.82
C ASP A 73 9.42 -21.40 1.02
N GLU A 74 8.17 -21.81 1.28
CA GLU A 74 7.09 -20.87 1.59
C GLU A 74 7.40 -19.98 2.82
N PRO A 75 8.06 -20.47 3.90
CA PRO A 75 8.44 -19.61 5.03
C PRO A 75 9.40 -18.48 4.62
N GLY A 76 10.48 -18.80 3.89
CA GLY A 76 11.44 -17.81 3.42
C GLY A 76 10.80 -16.82 2.46
N LEU A 77 9.95 -17.30 1.55
CA LEU A 77 9.11 -16.45 0.71
C LEU A 77 8.32 -15.42 1.51
N LEU A 78 7.59 -15.85 2.55
CA LEU A 78 6.76 -14.95 3.35
C LEU A 78 7.56 -13.98 4.22
N ALA A 79 8.78 -14.35 4.60
CA ALA A 79 9.69 -13.47 5.33
C ALA A 79 10.29 -12.38 4.43
N THR A 80 10.57 -12.71 3.16
CA THR A 80 11.20 -11.77 2.21
C THR A 80 10.19 -10.98 1.39
N ALA A 81 9.02 -11.55 1.07
CA ALA A 81 8.05 -10.93 0.20
C ALA A 81 7.41 -9.71 0.86
N ASN A 82 7.37 -8.59 0.14
CA ASN A 82 6.63 -7.41 0.54
C ASN A 82 5.17 -7.52 0.03
N PRO A 83 4.16 -7.65 0.92
CA PRO A 83 2.77 -7.73 0.51
C PRO A 83 2.27 -6.36 0.05
N VAL A 84 2.05 -6.21 -1.25
CA VAL A 84 1.45 -5.01 -1.86
C VAL A 84 -0.04 -5.26 -2.07
N ARG A 85 -0.85 -4.49 -1.34
CA ARG A 85 -2.28 -4.37 -1.60
C ARG A 85 -2.51 -3.08 -2.37
N PHE A 86 -2.95 -3.19 -3.62
CA PHE A 86 -3.40 -2.04 -4.39
C PHE A 86 -4.70 -1.52 -3.80
N SER A 87 -4.56 -0.69 -2.77
CA SER A 87 -5.63 0.13 -2.23
C SER A 87 -5.22 1.58 -2.44
N LEU A 88 -6.19 2.46 -2.64
CA LEU A 88 -5.93 3.91 -2.72
C LEU A 88 -5.10 4.37 -1.52
N ARG A 89 -5.43 3.88 -0.32
CA ARG A 89 -4.66 4.11 0.90
C ARG A 89 -3.19 3.72 0.77
N ALA A 90 -2.89 2.54 0.19
CA ALA A 90 -1.50 2.10 0.00
C ALA A 90 -0.75 2.97 -1.02
N ILE A 91 -1.42 3.43 -2.07
CA ILE A 91 -0.85 4.40 -3.02
C ILE A 91 -0.56 5.72 -2.31
N THR A 92 -1.49 6.24 -1.51
CA THR A 92 -1.29 7.49 -0.75
C THR A 92 -0.11 7.36 0.22
N ILE A 93 -0.02 6.24 0.94
CA ILE A 93 1.09 5.96 1.86
C ILE A 93 2.41 5.87 1.10
N ALA A 94 2.43 5.21 -0.07
CA ALA A 94 3.64 5.09 -0.89
C ALA A 94 4.11 6.45 -1.42
N ILE A 95 3.19 7.27 -1.96
CA ILE A 95 3.48 8.63 -2.42
C ILE A 95 3.98 9.51 -1.26
N TYR A 96 3.32 9.43 -0.10
CA TYR A 96 3.73 10.18 1.08
C TYR A 96 5.11 9.78 1.59
N ARG A 97 5.40 8.48 1.63
CA ARG A 97 6.70 7.95 2.07
C ARG A 97 7.82 8.37 1.13
N ASP A 98 7.62 8.26 -0.18
CA ASP A 98 8.61 8.73 -1.19
C ASP A 98 8.84 10.25 -1.06
N ALA A 99 7.78 11.04 -0.88
CA ALA A 99 7.91 12.49 -0.65
C ALA A 99 8.69 12.80 0.63
N ARG A 100 8.47 12.05 1.72
CA ARG A 100 9.19 12.21 2.99
C ARG A 100 10.65 11.84 2.88
N GLU A 101 10.98 10.77 2.16
CA GLU A 101 12.36 10.34 1.94
C GLU A 101 13.13 11.35 1.07
N ARG A 102 12.49 11.97 0.06
CA ARG A 102 13.13 12.96 -0.82
C ARG A 102 13.26 14.36 -0.23
N TYR A 103 12.24 14.86 0.47
CA TYR A 103 12.15 16.27 0.85
C TYR A 103 12.23 16.51 2.37
N GLY A 104 12.42 15.45 3.16
CA GLY A 104 12.34 15.53 4.62
C GLY A 104 10.92 15.78 5.14
N GLY A 105 10.77 15.91 6.46
CA GLY A 105 9.44 16.03 7.09
C GLY A 105 8.66 17.28 6.68
N LEU A 106 9.33 18.44 6.65
CA LEU A 106 8.69 19.71 6.29
C LEU A 106 8.37 19.80 4.79
N GLY A 107 9.25 19.27 3.93
CA GLY A 107 9.00 19.22 2.50
C GLY A 107 7.84 18.31 2.12
N ALA A 108 7.72 17.13 2.75
CA ALA A 108 6.57 16.26 2.55
C ALA A 108 5.25 16.90 3.00
N PHE A 109 5.27 17.64 4.12
CA PHE A 109 4.10 18.37 4.60
C PHE A 109 3.66 19.48 3.63
N LEU A 110 4.60 20.28 3.12
CA LEU A 110 4.27 21.32 2.13
C LEU A 110 3.80 20.70 0.81
N TYR A 111 4.39 19.58 0.39
CA TYR A 111 3.97 18.87 -0.81
C TYR A 111 2.54 18.33 -0.68
N THR A 112 2.20 17.66 0.44
CA THR A 112 0.84 17.17 0.65
C THR A 112 -0.16 18.32 0.72
N LEU A 113 0.17 19.41 1.42
CA LEU A 113 -0.69 20.59 1.53
C LEU A 113 -0.87 21.29 0.19
N GLY A 114 0.17 21.36 -0.63
CA GLY A 114 0.13 21.88 -1.99
C GLY A 114 -0.75 21.04 -2.93
N VAL A 115 -0.55 19.72 -2.95
CA VAL A 115 -1.39 18.79 -3.74
C VAL A 115 -2.84 18.86 -3.29
N LEU A 116 -3.08 18.93 -1.98
CA LEU A 116 -4.42 19.06 -1.40
C LEU A 116 -5.08 20.38 -1.81
N GLY A 117 -4.34 21.49 -1.71
CA GLY A 117 -4.83 22.81 -2.09
C GLY A 117 -5.18 22.88 -3.57
N LEU A 118 -4.32 22.33 -4.44
CA LEU A 118 -4.53 22.30 -5.89
C LEU A 118 -5.76 21.44 -6.24
N PHE A 119 -5.91 20.30 -5.56
CA PHE A 119 -7.08 19.44 -5.72
C PHE A 119 -8.37 20.14 -5.28
N LEU A 120 -8.39 20.78 -4.12
CA LEU A 120 -9.54 21.54 -3.62
C LEU A 120 -9.90 22.73 -4.53
N ALA A 121 -8.89 23.42 -5.07
CA ALA A 121 -9.10 24.51 -6.02
C ALA A 121 -9.71 24.01 -7.34
N ALA A 122 -9.22 22.89 -7.88
CA ALA A 122 -9.80 22.25 -9.06
C ALA A 122 -11.28 21.89 -8.81
N LEU A 123 -11.58 21.31 -7.63
CA LEU A 123 -12.94 20.95 -7.24
C LEU A 123 -13.86 22.15 -7.09
N ALA A 124 -13.36 23.26 -6.56
CA ALA A 124 -14.13 24.50 -6.46
C ALA A 124 -14.44 25.09 -7.84
N VAL A 125 -13.49 25.05 -8.78
CA VAL A 125 -13.68 25.51 -10.16
C VAL A 125 -14.69 24.62 -10.90
N GLU A 126 -14.58 23.30 -10.76
CA GLU A 126 -15.55 22.35 -11.32
C GLU A 126 -16.93 22.50 -10.68
N GLY A 127 -17.00 22.71 -9.36
CA GLY A 127 -18.27 22.96 -8.66
C GLY A 127 -18.93 24.25 -9.15
N ALA A 128 -18.18 25.34 -9.30
CA ALA A 128 -18.69 26.60 -9.80
C ALA A 128 -19.21 26.49 -11.25
N SER A 129 -18.49 25.76 -12.11
CA SER A 129 -18.92 25.55 -13.50
C SER A 129 -20.15 24.63 -13.57
N ALA A 130 -20.23 23.61 -12.73
CA ALA A 130 -21.41 22.74 -12.63
C ALA A 130 -22.65 23.51 -12.14
N VAL A 131 -22.50 24.41 -11.16
CA VAL A 131 -23.59 25.28 -10.68
C VAL A 131 -24.07 26.24 -11.77
N GLY A 132 -23.14 26.82 -12.54
CA GLY A 132 -23.48 27.65 -13.71
C GLY A 132 -24.19 26.86 -14.81
N LEU A 133 -23.81 25.60 -15.02
CA LEU A 133 -24.47 24.72 -16.00
C LEU A 133 -25.81 24.19 -15.51
N LEU A 134 -26.00 23.98 -14.20
CA LEU A 134 -27.28 23.59 -13.61
C LEU A 134 -28.36 24.65 -13.84
N SER A 135 -28.00 25.93 -13.82
CA SER A 135 -28.94 27.02 -14.06
C SER A 135 -29.32 27.17 -15.55
N ALA A 136 -28.39 26.88 -16.47
CA ALA A 136 -28.63 26.95 -17.91
C ALA A 136 -29.26 25.67 -18.50
N CYS A 137 -28.80 24.50 -18.04
CA CYS A 137 -29.11 23.18 -18.58
C CYS A 137 -29.12 22.11 -17.45
N PRO A 138 -30.23 21.93 -16.72
CA PRO A 138 -30.27 21.16 -15.47
C PRO A 138 -29.91 19.68 -15.65
N VAL A 139 -30.27 19.07 -16.79
CA VAL A 139 -29.96 17.66 -17.08
C VAL A 139 -28.46 17.44 -17.27
N VAL A 140 -27.79 18.34 -18.02
CA VAL A 140 -26.33 18.27 -18.25
C VAL A 140 -25.58 18.54 -16.95
N GLY A 141 -26.02 19.52 -16.18
CA GLY A 141 -25.47 19.82 -14.86
C GLY A 141 -25.55 18.62 -13.91
N LEU A 142 -26.69 17.92 -13.87
CA LEU A 142 -26.87 16.73 -13.03
C LEU A 142 -25.95 15.57 -13.45
N ILE A 143 -25.79 15.32 -14.77
CA ILE A 143 -24.87 14.29 -15.28
C ILE A 143 -23.43 14.61 -14.87
N LEU A 144 -22.99 15.87 -14.99
CA LEU A 144 -21.66 16.30 -14.58
C LEU A 144 -21.45 16.14 -13.07
N CYS A 145 -22.44 16.49 -12.24
CA CYS A 145 -22.35 16.27 -10.79
C CYS A 145 -22.18 14.78 -10.44
N VAL A 146 -22.93 13.88 -11.11
CA VAL A 146 -22.81 12.43 -10.89
C VAL A 146 -21.44 11.91 -11.31
N LEU A 147 -20.88 12.41 -12.42
CA LEU A 147 -19.55 12.01 -12.90
C LEU A 147 -18.41 12.57 -12.02
N ALA A 148 -18.59 13.76 -11.43
CA ALA A 148 -17.60 14.39 -10.55
C ALA A 148 -17.62 13.84 -9.11
N ALA A 149 -18.78 13.31 -8.65
CA ALA A 149 -18.95 12.83 -7.28
C ALA A 149 -17.89 11.79 -6.83
N PRO A 150 -17.50 10.77 -7.63
CA PRO A 150 -16.46 9.81 -7.24
C PRO A 150 -15.10 10.47 -7.00
N VAL A 151 -14.74 11.47 -7.80
CA VAL A 151 -13.48 12.21 -7.67
C VAL A 151 -13.51 13.04 -6.39
N ALA A 152 -14.64 13.70 -6.10
CA ALA A 152 -14.81 14.45 -4.86
C ALA A 152 -14.77 13.58 -3.60
N VAL A 153 -15.43 12.42 -3.63
CA VAL A 153 -15.37 11.44 -2.55
C VAL A 153 -13.93 10.95 -2.35
N LEU A 154 -13.22 10.65 -3.44
CA LEU A 154 -11.82 10.23 -3.38
C LEU A 154 -10.94 11.30 -2.73
N GLY A 155 -11.09 12.55 -3.17
CA GLY A 155 -10.40 13.70 -2.60
C GLY A 155 -10.65 13.88 -1.12
N PHE A 156 -11.91 13.81 -0.70
CA PHE A 156 -12.30 13.92 0.71
C PHE A 156 -11.68 12.81 1.57
N VAL A 157 -11.65 11.57 1.09
CA VAL A 157 -11.00 10.45 1.78
C VAL A 157 -9.50 10.68 1.93
N LEU A 158 -8.84 11.24 0.90
CA LEU A 158 -7.41 11.58 0.97
C LEU A 158 -7.12 12.70 1.97
N VAL A 159 -7.97 13.73 2.05
CA VAL A 159 -7.90 14.80 3.07
C VAL A 159 -7.96 14.20 4.47
N LEU A 160 -8.97 13.34 4.74
CA LEU A 160 -9.15 12.72 6.05
C LEU A 160 -7.97 11.82 6.43
N ALA A 161 -7.43 11.05 5.48
CA ALA A 161 -6.24 10.24 5.72
C ALA A 161 -5.03 11.12 6.09
N GLY A 162 -4.82 12.23 5.37
CA GLY A 162 -3.76 13.18 5.69
C GLY A 162 -3.93 13.83 7.07
N LEU A 163 -5.16 14.20 7.44
CA LEU A 163 -5.47 14.75 8.77
C LEU A 163 -5.24 13.73 9.90
N ALA A 164 -5.60 12.46 9.69
CA ALA A 164 -5.37 11.40 10.66
C ALA A 164 -3.87 11.16 10.91
N ASP A 165 -3.05 11.16 9.85
CA ASP A 165 -1.59 11.03 9.98
C ASP A 165 -0.98 12.25 10.66
N LEU A 166 -1.45 13.47 10.35
CA LEU A 166 -1.05 14.69 11.03
C LEU A 166 -1.35 14.61 12.54
N TRP A 167 -2.54 14.14 12.90
CA TRP A 167 -2.94 13.94 14.29
C TRP A 167 -2.02 12.97 15.02
N MET A 168 -1.67 11.83 14.39
CA MET A 168 -0.75 10.85 14.99
C MET A 168 0.66 11.42 15.20
N LEU A 169 1.13 12.30 14.31
CA LEU A 169 2.41 13.00 14.49
C LEU A 169 2.37 13.99 15.66
N VAL A 170 1.28 14.76 15.78
CA VAL A 170 1.08 15.70 16.89
C VAL A 170 1.03 14.95 18.23
N VAL A 171 0.24 13.89 18.32
CA VAL A 171 0.14 13.05 19.52
C VAL A 171 1.51 12.44 19.86
N GLY A 172 2.22 11.89 18.88
CA GLY A 172 3.56 11.34 19.08
C GLY A 172 4.59 12.39 19.54
N GLY A 173 4.45 13.65 19.10
CA GLY A 173 5.26 14.77 19.58
C GLY A 173 4.97 15.12 21.04
N ILE A 174 3.69 15.23 21.40
CA ILE A 174 3.25 15.51 22.78
C ILE A 174 3.71 14.40 23.72
N CYS A 175 3.56 13.13 23.34
CA CYS A 175 4.01 12.00 24.15
C CYS A 175 5.53 12.00 24.38
N ARG A 176 6.34 12.44 23.41
CA ARG A 176 7.80 12.57 23.62
C ARG A 176 8.13 13.73 24.55
N LEU A 177 7.42 14.84 24.42
CA LEU A 177 7.63 16.02 25.25
C LEU A 177 7.33 15.73 26.72
N TRP A 178 6.31 14.91 27.00
CA TRP A 178 5.93 14.52 28.37
C TRP A 178 6.61 13.25 28.87
N GLY A 179 7.03 12.34 27.98
CA GLY A 179 7.72 11.10 28.34
C GLY A 179 9.20 11.27 28.70
N SER A 180 9.78 12.45 28.42
CA SER A 180 11.20 12.71 28.65
C SER A 180 11.55 13.09 30.10
N ASP A 181 10.56 13.20 30.99
CA ASP A 181 10.74 13.48 32.42
C ASP A 181 10.84 12.21 33.29
N ALA A 182 10.85 11.02 32.67
CA ALA A 182 11.27 9.80 33.38
C ALA A 182 12.78 9.88 33.64
N ALA A 183 13.14 10.50 34.77
CA ALA A 183 14.49 10.62 35.26
C ALA A 183 15.22 9.26 35.16
N PRO A 184 16.51 9.24 34.77
CA PRO A 184 17.31 8.02 34.86
C PRO A 184 17.25 7.53 36.30
N LEU A 185 16.70 6.33 36.52
CA LEU A 185 16.79 5.66 37.79
C LEU A 185 18.28 5.59 38.14
N PRO A 186 18.68 5.99 39.37
CA PRO A 186 20.08 5.96 39.75
C PRO A 186 20.61 4.54 39.57
N GLU A 187 21.65 4.40 38.74
CA GLU A 187 22.45 3.19 38.64
C GLU A 187 23.03 2.88 40.02
N GLY A 188 22.37 2.00 40.75
CA GLY A 188 22.77 1.65 42.10
C GLY A 188 22.09 0.38 42.52
N VAL A 189 22.67 -0.75 42.13
CA VAL A 189 22.85 -1.98 42.92
C VAL A 189 23.67 -2.92 42.03
N GLY A 190 24.99 -2.91 42.22
CA GLY A 190 25.86 -3.95 41.69
C GLY A 190 25.57 -5.30 42.36
N PRO A 191 25.76 -6.42 41.66
CA PRO A 191 25.53 -7.74 42.24
C PRO A 191 26.52 -7.98 43.39
N LEU A 192 25.97 -8.34 44.55
CA LEU A 192 26.70 -9.03 45.61
C LEU A 192 27.32 -10.29 45.02
N GLU A 193 28.65 -10.30 44.91
CA GLU A 193 29.44 -11.52 44.80
C GLU A 193 29.28 -12.29 46.11
N ASP A 194 28.50 -13.37 46.09
CA ASP A 194 28.47 -14.38 47.13
C ASP A 194 28.98 -15.71 46.55
N GLY A 195 30.08 -16.22 47.12
CA GLY A 195 30.37 -17.66 47.26
C GLY A 195 31.29 -18.29 46.23
#